data_AF-A0A317F8J9-F1
#
_entry.id   AF-A0A317F8J9-F1
#
_cell.length_a   1.000
_cell.length_b   1.000
_cell.length_c   1.000
_cell.angle_alpha   90.00
_cell.angle_beta   90.00
_cell.angle_gamma   90.00
#
_symmetry.space_group_name_H-M   'P 1'
#
loop_
_entity.id
_entity.type
_entity.pdbx_description
1 polymer ?
#
loop_
_entity_poly.entity_id
_entity_poly.type
_entity_poly.pdbx_seq_one_letter_code
_entity_poly.pdbx_strand_id
1 'polypeptide(L)'
;MSRPKLSEKDQLRKLIRVRVNDRVYERLMSLQKQTDCRSICELARRILSKERITLLHKDISMNGVMEELALIRKELKAIGVNINQQTHYFHRSQRVAERAFFTKKTEGLYLEVDNRVTLLLKIVDQLAQKWLQK
;
A
#
# COMPACT_ATOMS: atom_id res chain seq x y z
N MET A 1 18.35 -22.45 2.86
CA MET A 1 17.51 -23.65 3.10
C MET A 1 17.54 -24.52 1.85
N SER A 2 18.09 -25.72 1.95
CA SER A 2 18.16 -26.66 0.81
C SER A 2 16.77 -27.23 0.53
N ARG A 3 16.34 -27.23 -0.74
CA ARG A 3 15.02 -27.74 -1.13
C ARG A 3 14.97 -29.26 -0.86
N PRO A 4 13.95 -29.78 -0.17
CA PRO A 4 13.84 -31.22 0.08
C PRO A 4 13.79 -31.98 -1.26
N LYS A 5 14.51 -33.10 -1.33
CA LYS A 5 14.52 -33.97 -2.52
C LYS A 5 13.12 -34.51 -2.76
N LEU A 6 12.58 -34.32 -3.97
CA LEU A 6 11.32 -34.91 -4.38
C LEU A 6 11.47 -36.44 -4.51
N SER A 7 10.42 -37.17 -4.13
CA SER A 7 10.25 -38.61 -4.36
C SER A 7 10.51 -38.95 -5.83
N GLU A 8 11.05 -40.14 -6.13
CA GLU A 8 11.34 -40.56 -7.51
C GLU A 8 10.14 -40.47 -8.45
N LYS A 9 8.92 -40.67 -7.92
CA LYS A 9 7.67 -40.61 -8.68
C LYS A 9 7.27 -39.19 -9.07
N ASP A 10 7.70 -38.19 -8.31
CA ASP A 10 7.33 -36.77 -8.50
C ASP A 10 8.41 -35.98 -9.27
N GLN A 11 9.47 -36.66 -9.71
CA GLN A 11 10.55 -36.04 -10.47
C GLN A 11 10.11 -35.76 -11.92
N LEU A 12 10.43 -34.56 -12.40
CA LEU A 12 10.16 -34.09 -13.75
C LEU A 12 11.11 -34.75 -14.77
N ARG A 13 10.84 -36.01 -15.13
CA ARG A 13 11.73 -36.80 -16.01
C ARG A 13 11.38 -36.75 -17.50
N LYS A 14 10.16 -36.32 -17.85
CA LYS A 14 9.64 -36.33 -19.23
C LYS A 14 9.37 -34.91 -19.72
N LEU A 15 9.89 -34.59 -20.91
CA LEU A 15 9.65 -33.31 -21.58
C LEU A 15 8.48 -33.45 -22.57
N ILE A 16 7.51 -32.55 -22.47
CA ILE A 16 6.40 -32.43 -23.42
C ILE A 16 6.65 -31.17 -24.25
N ARG A 17 6.68 -31.29 -25.58
CA ARG A 17 6.74 -30.16 -26.52
C ARG A 17 5.42 -30.09 -27.28
N VAL A 18 4.69 -29.00 -27.12
CA VAL A 18 3.39 -28.78 -27.77
C VAL A 18 3.46 -27.51 -28.61
N ARG A 19 2.97 -27.59 -29.86
CA ARG A 19 2.74 -26.39 -30.68
C ARG A 19 1.35 -25.85 -30.36
N VAL A 20 1.28 -24.54 -30.10
CA VAL A 20 0.03 -23.82 -29.86
C VAL A 20 -0.09 -22.68 -30.88
N ASN A 21 -1.32 -22.23 -31.13
CA ASN A 21 -1.55 -21.03 -31.92
C ASN A 21 -1.33 -19.76 -31.07
N ASP A 22 -1.22 -18.61 -31.72
CA ASP A 22 -0.92 -17.33 -31.07
C ASP A 22 -1.97 -16.95 -30.03
N ARG A 23 -3.26 -17.19 -30.34
CA ARG A 23 -4.37 -16.93 -29.40
C ARG A 23 -4.22 -17.69 -28.09
N VAL A 24 -3.80 -18.96 -28.15
CA VAL A 24 -3.58 -19.78 -26.94
C VAL A 24 -2.32 -19.33 -26.22
N TYR A 25 -1.26 -18.97 -26.95
CA TYR A 25 -0.04 -18.46 -26.37
C TYR A 25 -0.27 -17.15 -25.59
N GLU A 26 -0.95 -16.18 -26.18
CA GLU A 26 -1.31 -14.91 -25.53
C GLU A 26 -2.18 -15.12 -24.30
N ARG A 27 -3.16 -16.03 -24.37
CA ARG A 27 -4.00 -16.40 -23.22
C ARG A 27 -3.18 -16.98 -22.08
N LEU A 28 -2.21 -17.86 -22.36
CA LEU A 28 -1.35 -18.43 -21.33
C LEU A 28 -0.40 -17.37 -20.74
N MET A 29 0.07 -16.44 -21.57
CA MET A 29 0.92 -15.34 -21.12
C MET A 29 0.17 -14.38 -20.20
N SER A 30 -1.08 -14.03 -20.52
CA SER A 30 -1.90 -13.17 -19.68
C SER A 30 -2.26 -13.83 -18.34
N LEU A 31 -2.60 -15.12 -18.37
CA LEU A 31 -2.83 -15.91 -17.16
C LEU A 31 -1.56 -16.00 -16.31
N GLN A 32 -0.39 -16.25 -16.91
CA GLN A 32 0.87 -16.36 -16.17
C GLN A 32 1.16 -15.10 -15.35
N LYS A 33 0.94 -13.90 -15.92
CA LYS A 33 1.12 -12.62 -15.22
C LYS A 33 0.20 -12.43 -14.01
N GLN A 34 -0.95 -13.10 -14.01
CA GLN A 34 -1.94 -13.02 -12.94
C GLN A 34 -1.78 -14.15 -11.91
N THR A 35 -0.77 -15.01 -12.03
CA THR A 35 -0.60 -16.20 -11.17
C THR A 35 0.74 -16.20 -10.44
N ASP A 36 0.89 -17.08 -9.47
CA ASP A 36 2.14 -17.32 -8.74
C ASP A 36 3.21 -18.11 -9.55
N CYS A 37 2.94 -18.39 -10.83
CA CYS A 37 3.83 -19.15 -11.71
C CYS A 37 4.92 -18.26 -12.33
N ARG A 38 6.18 -18.72 -12.30
CA ARG A 38 7.33 -17.96 -12.85
C ARG A 38 7.49 -18.08 -14.35
N SER A 39 6.86 -19.08 -14.97
CA SER A 39 6.93 -19.31 -16.42
C SER A 39 5.63 -19.91 -16.95
N ILE A 40 5.40 -19.77 -18.26
CA ILE A 40 4.28 -20.40 -18.96
C ILE A 40 4.34 -21.93 -18.84
N CYS A 41 5.55 -22.51 -18.89
CA CYS A 41 5.75 -23.95 -18.71
C CYS A 41 5.35 -24.43 -17.31
N GLU A 42 5.66 -23.64 -16.27
CA GLU A 42 5.22 -23.93 -14.91
C GLU A 42 3.70 -23.87 -14.80
N LEU A 43 3.08 -22.83 -15.36
CA LEU A 43 1.63 -22.68 -15.39
C LEU A 43 0.96 -23.86 -16.13
N ALA A 44 1.43 -24.18 -17.34
CA ALA A 44 0.90 -25.27 -18.14
C ALA A 44 1.03 -26.61 -17.40
N ARG A 45 2.17 -26.86 -16.74
CA ARG A 45 2.36 -28.06 -15.92
C ARG A 45 1.36 -28.11 -14.78
N ARG A 46 1.17 -27.02 -14.02
CA ARG A 46 0.20 -26.99 -12.92
C ARG A 46 -1.23 -27.22 -13.40
N ILE A 47 -1.60 -26.67 -14.56
CA ILE A 47 -2.89 -26.94 -15.21
C ILE A 47 -3.04 -28.43 -15.54
N LEU A 48 -2.03 -29.04 -16.17
CA LEU A 48 -2.05 -30.45 -16.56
C LEU A 48 -2.10 -31.39 -15.34
N SER A 49 -1.37 -31.05 -14.28
CA SER A 49 -1.36 -31.79 -13.01
C SER A 49 -2.57 -31.50 -12.12
N LYS A 50 -3.48 -30.60 -12.52
CA LYS A 50 -4.60 -30.09 -11.70
C LYS A 50 -4.15 -29.57 -10.31
N GLU A 51 -2.95 -29.00 -10.27
CA GLU A 51 -2.40 -28.38 -9.07
C GLU A 51 -3.07 -27.03 -8.80
N ARG A 52 -3.10 -26.60 -7.53
CA ARG A 52 -3.62 -25.29 -7.14
C ARG A 52 -2.77 -24.18 -7.76
N ILE A 53 -3.42 -23.27 -8.45
CA ILE A 53 -2.82 -22.04 -8.99
C ILE A 53 -3.39 -20.88 -8.19
N THR A 54 -2.51 -20.04 -7.63
CA THR A 54 -2.96 -18.87 -6.86
C THR A 54 -3.00 -17.69 -7.81
N LEU A 55 -4.19 -17.12 -8.00
CA LEU A 55 -4.34 -15.88 -8.74
C LEU A 55 -3.89 -14.72 -7.85
N LEU A 56 -2.85 -14.03 -8.29
CA LEU A 56 -2.33 -12.81 -7.69
C LEU A 56 -3.16 -11.64 -8.21
N HIS A 57 -4.26 -11.35 -7.53
CA HIS A 57 -5.00 -10.12 -7.76
C HIS A 57 -4.35 -8.99 -6.96
N LYS A 58 -3.80 -7.98 -7.63
CA LYS A 58 -3.37 -6.75 -6.96
C LYS A 58 -4.61 -5.88 -6.79
N ASP A 59 -5.14 -5.84 -5.58
CA ASP A 59 -6.23 -4.92 -5.26
C ASP A 59 -5.68 -3.48 -5.26
N ILE A 60 -6.11 -2.71 -6.25
CA ILE A 60 -5.70 -1.32 -6.46
C ILE A 60 -6.71 -0.35 -5.83
N SER A 61 -7.85 -0.86 -5.32
CA SER A 61 -8.97 -0.04 -4.83
C SER A 61 -8.58 0.85 -3.64
N MET A 62 -7.60 0.42 -2.85
CA MET A 62 -7.11 1.13 -1.68
C MET A 62 -5.90 2.04 -1.93
N ASN A 63 -5.31 2.02 -3.13
CA ASN A 63 -4.10 2.81 -3.41
C ASN A 63 -4.35 4.32 -3.32
N GLY A 64 -5.46 4.82 -3.89
CA GLY A 64 -5.79 6.24 -3.83
C GLY A 64 -6.03 6.74 -2.41
N VAL A 65 -6.73 5.94 -1.59
CA VAL A 65 -6.97 6.29 -0.18
C VAL A 65 -5.67 6.30 0.63
N MET A 66 -4.77 5.35 0.35
CA MET A 66 -3.47 5.30 1.02
C MET A 66 -2.58 6.51 0.65
N GLU A 67 -2.69 7.00 -0.57
CA GLU A 67 -2.00 8.21 -1.03
C GLU A 67 -2.51 9.47 -0.30
N GLU A 68 -3.83 9.65 -0.19
CA GLU A 68 -4.43 10.76 0.55
C GLU A 68 -4.03 10.76 2.03
N LEU A 69 -4.06 9.60 2.69
CA LEU A 69 -3.60 9.46 4.08
C LEU A 69 -2.11 9.82 4.24
N ALA A 70 -1.28 9.46 3.27
CA ALA A 70 0.14 9.80 3.29
C ALA A 70 0.37 11.32 3.18
N LEU A 71 -0.42 12.01 2.36
CA LEU A 71 -0.40 13.47 2.23
C LEU A 71 -0.80 14.16 3.54
N ILE A 72 -1.93 13.76 4.13
CA ILE A 72 -2.41 14.33 5.40
C ILE A 72 -1.39 14.12 6.53
N ARG A 73 -0.78 12.92 6.61
CA ARG A 73 0.29 12.64 7.58
C ARG A 73 1.49 13.59 7.40
N LYS A 74 1.86 13.88 6.16
CA LYS A 74 2.97 14.81 5.84
C LYS A 74 2.62 16.24 6.27
N GLU A 75 1.39 16.70 6.02
CA GLU A 75 0.91 18.02 6.44
C GLU A 75 0.87 18.15 7.96
N LEU A 76 0.27 17.19 8.68
CA LEU A 76 0.23 17.18 10.14
C LEU A 76 1.63 17.20 10.76
N LYS A 77 2.58 16.45 10.18
CA LYS A 77 3.98 16.49 10.63
C LYS A 77 4.59 17.89 10.47
N ALA A 78 4.35 18.56 9.36
CA ALA A 78 4.85 19.92 9.13
C ALA A 78 4.24 20.92 10.13
N ILE A 79 2.93 20.83 10.39
CA ILE A 79 2.26 21.67 11.38
C ILE A 79 2.83 21.42 12.79
N GLY A 80 3.03 20.16 13.18
CA GLY A 80 3.62 19.79 14.47
C GLY A 80 5.04 20.34 14.66
N VAL A 81 5.87 20.29 13.60
CA VAL A 81 7.20 20.93 13.61
C VAL A 81 7.09 22.45 13.81
N ASN A 82 6.16 23.10 13.12
CA ASN A 82 5.93 24.54 13.27
C ASN A 82 5.45 24.92 14.68
N ILE A 83 4.54 24.16 15.27
CA ILE A 83 4.10 24.36 16.67
C ILE A 83 5.28 24.25 17.61
N ASN A 84 6.07 23.17 17.51
CA ASN A 84 7.25 22.99 18.35
C ASN A 84 8.25 24.16 18.24
N GLN A 85 8.42 24.69 17.02
CA GLN A 85 9.25 25.85 16.77
C GLN A 85 8.69 27.11 17.45
N GLN A 86 7.38 27.36 17.38
CA GLN A 86 6.75 28.50 18.07
C GLN A 86 6.83 28.37 19.58
N THR A 87 6.62 27.17 20.14
CA THR A 87 6.79 26.91 21.57
C THR A 87 8.23 27.18 22.00
N HIS A 88 9.23 26.74 21.23
CA HIS A 88 10.63 27.07 21.51
C HIS A 88 10.92 28.58 21.50
N TYR A 89 10.35 29.33 20.56
CA TYR A 89 10.51 30.79 20.51
C TYR A 89 9.82 31.49 21.68
N PHE A 90 8.63 31.04 22.07
CA PHE A 90 7.92 31.54 23.26
C PHE A 90 8.77 31.36 24.52
N HIS A 91 9.34 30.16 24.72
CA HIS A 91 10.16 29.85 25.90
C HIS A 91 11.47 30.65 25.96
N ARG A 92 12.04 31.02 24.80
CA ARG A 92 13.28 31.83 24.73
C ARG A 92 13.04 33.34 24.82
N SER A 93 11.82 33.81 24.59
CA SER A 93 11.55 35.24 24.58
C SER A 93 11.51 35.83 26.00
N GLN A 94 12.29 36.88 26.22
CA GLN A 94 12.35 37.60 27.49
C GLN A 94 11.28 38.71 27.58
N ARG A 95 10.75 39.17 26.45
CA ARG A 95 9.79 40.29 26.35
C ARG A 95 8.35 39.79 26.32
N VAL A 96 7.45 40.48 27.01
CA VAL A 96 6.02 40.11 27.10
C VAL A 96 5.32 40.23 25.74
N ALA A 97 5.64 41.25 24.96
CA ALA A 97 5.04 41.48 23.63
C ALA A 97 5.39 40.37 22.61
N GLU A 98 6.63 39.89 22.62
CA GLU A 98 7.07 38.77 21.78
C GLU A 98 6.40 37.45 22.18
N ARG A 99 6.24 37.20 23.49
CA ARG A 99 5.47 36.06 24.00
C ARG A 99 4.01 36.08 23.56
N ALA A 100 3.35 37.24 23.61
CA ALA A 100 1.99 37.40 23.12
C ALA A 100 1.88 37.14 21.59
N PHE A 101 2.87 37.59 20.81
CA PHE A 101 2.95 37.32 19.37
C PHE A 101 3.04 35.82 19.06
N PHE A 102 3.96 35.10 19.72
CA PHE A 102 4.10 33.65 19.49
C PHE A 102 2.89 32.85 19.97
N THR A 103 2.22 33.28 21.04
CA THR A 103 0.98 32.66 21.52
C THR A 103 -0.12 32.73 20.45
N LYS A 104 -0.37 33.92 19.90
CA LYS A 104 -1.36 34.13 18.84
C LYS A 104 -1.03 33.34 17.57
N LYS A 105 0.26 33.23 17.22
CA LYS A 105 0.69 32.44 16.07
C LYS A 105 0.49 30.93 16.28
N THR A 106 0.70 30.46 17.51
CA THR A 106 0.48 29.06 17.89
C THR A 106 -1.00 28.71 17.85
N GLU A 107 -1.88 29.61 18.32
CA GLU A 107 -3.34 29.46 18.24
C GLU A 107 -3.82 29.25 16.80
N GLY A 108 -3.29 30.03 15.84
CA GLY A 108 -3.58 29.83 14.42
C GLY A 108 -3.13 28.47 13.87
N LEU A 109 -2.00 27.93 14.34
CA LEU A 109 -1.53 26.60 13.93
C LEU A 109 -2.42 25.49 14.50
N TYR A 110 -2.96 25.64 15.71
CA TYR A 110 -3.91 24.68 16.27
C TYR A 110 -5.22 24.62 15.48
N LEU A 111 -5.72 25.76 14.98
CA LEU A 111 -6.87 25.79 14.06
C LEU A 111 -6.57 25.05 12.75
N GLU A 112 -5.34 25.12 12.25
CA GLU A 112 -4.93 24.39 11.05
C GLU A 112 -4.87 22.87 11.29
N VAL A 113 -4.40 22.44 12.47
CA VAL A 113 -4.44 21.03 12.90
C VAL A 113 -5.88 20.53 12.93
N ASP A 114 -6.79 21.27 13.53
CA ASP A 114 -8.20 20.86 13.69
C ASP A 114 -8.88 20.59 12.34
N ASN A 115 -8.63 21.47 11.35
CA ASN A 115 -9.10 21.28 9.98
C ASN A 115 -8.54 19.99 9.34
N ARG A 116 -7.26 19.68 9.57
CA ARG A 116 -6.60 18.47 9.03
C ARG A 116 -7.05 17.20 9.73
N VAL A 117 -7.27 17.25 11.04
CA VAL A 117 -7.84 16.14 11.82
C VAL A 117 -9.26 15.86 11.36
N THR A 118 -10.09 16.88 11.13
CA THR A 118 -11.44 16.73 10.59
C THR A 118 -11.43 16.06 9.21
N LEU A 119 -10.49 16.43 8.34
CA LEU A 119 -10.35 15.83 7.01
C LEU A 119 -9.87 14.38 7.10
N LEU A 120 -8.95 14.07 8.02
CA LEU A 120 -8.52 12.71 8.31
C LEU A 120 -9.68 11.82 8.80
N LEU A 121 -10.49 12.32 9.73
CA LEU A 121 -11.65 11.59 10.26
C LEU A 121 -12.65 11.24 9.16
N LYS A 122 -12.90 12.16 8.21
CA LYS A 122 -13.76 11.88 7.04
C LYS A 122 -13.24 10.72 6.19
N ILE A 123 -11.93 10.65 5.94
CA ILE A 123 -11.33 9.54 5.17
C ILE A 123 -11.40 8.23 5.95
N VAL A 124 -11.17 8.27 7.27
CA VAL A 124 -11.32 7.10 8.14
C VAL A 124 -12.76 6.59 8.14
N ASP A 125 -13.76 7.47 8.16
CA ASP A 125 -15.18 7.09 8.07
C ASP A 125 -15.51 6.45 6.72
N GLN A 126 -15.01 7.01 5.61
CA GLN A 126 -15.18 6.42 4.28
C GLN A 126 -14.53 5.04 4.17
N LEU A 127 -13.37 4.84 4.79
CA LEU A 127 -12.71 3.54 4.88
C LEU A 127 -13.52 2.56 5.73
N ALA A 128 -14.00 2.99 6.89
CA ALA A 128 -14.83 2.17 7.77
C ALA A 128 -16.11 1.70 7.04
N GLN A 129 -16.76 2.57 6.27
CA GLN A 129 -17.92 2.20 5.46
C GLN A 129 -17.61 1.13 4.40
N LYS A 130 -16.48 1.25 3.68
CA LYS A 130 -16.05 0.23 2.71
C LYS A 130 -15.72 -1.11 3.36
N TRP A 131 -15.14 -1.09 4.55
CA TRP A 131 -14.79 -2.30 5.31
C TRP A 131 -15.99 -2.97 5.99
N LEU A 132 -17.04 -2.21 6.33
CA LEU A 132 -18.26 -2.71 6.96
C LEU A 132 -19.34 -3.18 5.96
N GLN A 133 -19.16 -2.92 4.67
CA GLN A 133 -20.00 -3.52 3.62
C GLN A 133 -19.71 -5.02 3.52
N LYS A 134 -20.50 -5.81 4.26
CA LYS A 134 -20.68 -7.25 4.07
C LYS A 134 -21.56 -7.52 2.85
#